data_AF-A0A9W3JJJ6-F1
#
_entry.id   AF-A0A9W3JJJ6-F1
#
_cell.length_a   1.000
_cell.length_b   1.000
_cell.length_c   1.000
_cell.angle_alpha   90.00
_cell.angle_beta   90.00
_cell.angle_gamma   90.00
#
_symmetry.space_group_name_H-M   'P 1'
#
loop_
_entity.id
_entity.type
_entity.pdbx_description
1 polymer ?
#
loop_
_entity_poly.entity_id
_entity_poly.type
_entity_poly.pdbx_seq_one_letter_code
_entity_poly.pdbx_strand_id
1 'polypeptide(L)'
;MTKFTSENKMNAAIHYQDGSESIKDIAKSLRTNHEVVRICIKQFEYHGIRAFEKDYTTYFVQYKLGVLNYMFENGTSPNETAVIFNISSSGLIRKWRIQLRQKGVDALKSKKKRHQSMTKDNQKSIKKQTQTEESVEALQAELERLRMENAYLKKLNSLVQNKEKSPNKIRRK
;
A
#
# COMPACT_ATOMS: atom_id res chain seq x y z
N MET A 1 -2.58 14.86 -25.42
CA MET A 1 -1.25 14.35 -25.04
C MET A 1 -0.97 13.12 -25.89
N THR A 2 0.09 13.14 -26.69
CA THR A 2 0.58 11.97 -27.43
C THR A 2 1.02 10.91 -26.44
N LYS A 3 0.60 9.65 -26.66
CA LYS A 3 0.98 8.55 -25.76
C LYS A 3 2.49 8.32 -25.87
N PHE A 4 3.18 8.31 -24.73
CA PHE A 4 4.60 7.95 -24.67
C PHE A 4 4.74 6.43 -24.81
N THR A 5 4.90 5.97 -26.06
CA THR A 5 4.96 4.56 -26.45
C THR A 5 6.26 3.90 -25.99
N SER A 6 6.28 2.56 -25.93
CA SER A 6 7.51 1.79 -25.61
C SER A 6 8.64 2.07 -26.61
N GLU A 7 8.31 2.33 -27.88
CA GLU A 7 9.28 2.71 -28.91
C GLU A 7 9.91 4.07 -28.63
N ASN A 8 9.10 5.08 -28.29
CA ASN A 8 9.62 6.40 -27.91
C ASN A 8 10.54 6.33 -26.67
N LYS A 9 10.26 5.41 -25.75
CA LYS A 9 11.08 5.15 -24.56
C LYS A 9 12.43 4.55 -24.92
N MET A 10 12.44 3.56 -25.83
CA MET A 10 13.67 2.95 -26.32
C MET A 10 14.53 3.96 -27.06
N ASN A 11 13.95 4.71 -28.00
CA ASN A 11 14.68 5.72 -28.76
C ASN A 11 15.28 6.79 -27.83
N ALA A 12 14.52 7.24 -26.83
CA ALA A 12 15.02 8.18 -25.82
C ALA A 12 16.24 7.63 -25.05
N ALA A 13 16.24 6.34 -24.70
CA ALA A 13 17.36 5.71 -24.01
C ALA A 13 18.59 5.56 -24.91
N ILE A 14 18.39 5.16 -26.17
CA ILE A 14 19.46 5.00 -27.17
C ILE A 14 20.14 6.36 -27.45
N HIS A 15 19.36 7.40 -27.77
CA HIS A 15 19.90 8.74 -28.04
C HIS A 15 20.67 9.34 -26.86
N TYR A 16 20.25 9.01 -25.62
CA TYR A 16 20.98 9.43 -24.44
C TYR A 16 22.31 8.68 -24.29
N GLN A 17 22.32 7.38 -24.58
CA GLN A 17 23.51 6.53 -24.46
C GLN A 17 24.56 6.81 -25.55
N ASP A 18 24.12 7.19 -26.74
CA ASP A 18 24.99 7.64 -27.84
C ASP A 18 25.58 9.04 -27.59
N GLY A 19 25.13 9.73 -26.54
CA GLY A 19 25.60 11.08 -26.17
C GLY A 19 25.18 12.18 -27.15
N SER A 20 24.25 11.88 -28.07
CA SER A 20 23.87 12.77 -29.16
C SER A 20 22.96 13.92 -28.71
N GLU A 21 22.15 13.71 -27.67
CA GLU A 21 21.14 14.68 -27.23
C GLU A 21 21.06 14.79 -25.70
N SER A 22 20.81 16.00 -25.19
CA SER A 22 20.53 16.17 -23.76
C SER A 22 19.12 15.68 -23.41
N ILE A 23 18.88 15.32 -22.14
CA ILE A 23 17.55 14.91 -21.65
C ILE A 23 16.47 15.96 -22.00
N LYS A 24 16.82 17.25 -22.00
CA LYS A 24 15.88 18.34 -22.33
C LYS A 24 15.52 18.34 -23.81
N ASP A 25 16.48 18.05 -24.69
CA ASP A 25 16.28 18.03 -26.13
C ASP A 25 15.45 16.81 -26.54
N ILE A 26 15.76 15.64 -25.98
CA ILE A 26 14.96 14.41 -26.13
C ILE A 26 13.53 14.64 -25.65
N ALA A 27 13.35 15.31 -24.51
CA ALA A 27 12.01 15.63 -24.01
C ALA A 27 11.25 16.57 -24.95
N LYS A 28 11.94 17.54 -25.54
CA LYS A 28 11.36 18.50 -26.49
C LYS A 28 10.96 17.82 -27.80
N SER A 29 11.80 16.95 -28.36
CA SER A 29 11.52 16.19 -29.59
C SER A 29 10.31 15.28 -29.39
N LEU A 30 10.24 14.60 -28.24
CA LEU A 30 9.14 13.71 -27.87
C LEU A 30 7.90 14.43 -27.29
N ARG A 31 7.95 15.78 -27.19
CA ARG A 31 6.90 16.64 -26.60
C ARG A 31 6.41 16.13 -25.23
N THR A 32 7.35 15.71 -24.40
CA THR A 32 7.10 15.14 -23.07
C THR A 32 7.84 15.91 -21.99
N ASN A 33 7.56 15.60 -20.73
CA ASN A 33 8.29 16.20 -19.61
C ASN A 33 9.67 15.54 -19.45
N HIS A 34 10.71 16.35 -19.25
CA HIS A 34 12.08 15.88 -19.02
C HIS A 34 12.21 14.93 -17.82
N GLU A 35 11.36 15.04 -16.80
CA GLU A 35 11.32 14.07 -15.70
C GLU A 35 10.91 12.67 -16.17
N VAL A 36 9.98 12.58 -17.13
CA VAL A 36 9.52 11.30 -17.68
C VAL A 36 10.65 10.63 -18.47
N VAL A 37 11.40 11.43 -19.24
CA VAL A 37 12.59 10.94 -19.97
C VAL A 37 13.67 10.49 -19.00
N ARG A 38 13.96 11.26 -17.93
CA ARG A 38 14.95 10.87 -16.92
C ARG A 38 14.60 9.55 -16.24
N ILE A 39 13.34 9.37 -15.85
CA ILE A 39 12.87 8.10 -15.23
C ILE A 39 12.98 6.95 -16.24
N CYS A 40 12.63 7.20 -17.50
CA CYS A 40 12.73 6.21 -18.57
C CYS A 40 14.17 5.72 -18.79
N ILE A 41 15.13 6.65 -18.83
CA ILE A 41 16.56 6.33 -18.94
C ILE A 41 17.00 5.49 -17.74
N LYS A 42 16.66 5.89 -16.51
CA LYS A 42 16.99 5.11 -15.30
C LYS A 42 16.41 3.70 -15.31
N GLN A 43 15.18 3.53 -15.82
CA GLN A 43 14.56 2.21 -15.97
C GLN A 43 15.33 1.35 -16.97
N PHE A 44 15.76 1.94 -18.08
CA PHE A 44 16.58 1.26 -19.07
C PHE A 44 17.97 0.89 -18.53
N GLU A 45 18.63 1.79 -17.78
CA GLU A 45 19.91 1.49 -17.14
C GLU A 45 19.81 0.30 -16.17
N TYR A 46 18.69 0.17 -15.46
CA TYR A 46 18.51 -0.88 -14.44
C TYR A 46 18.02 -2.22 -15.02
N HIS A 47 17.09 -2.21 -15.98
CA HIS A 47 16.43 -3.42 -16.50
C HIS A 47 16.73 -3.70 -17.98
N GLY A 48 17.42 -2.80 -18.67
CA GLY A 48 17.62 -2.85 -20.11
C GLY A 48 16.31 -2.78 -20.88
N ILE A 49 16.25 -3.51 -22.00
CA ILE A 49 15.09 -3.56 -22.91
C ILE A 49 13.81 -4.05 -22.19
N ARG A 50 13.95 -4.92 -21.19
CA ARG A 50 12.83 -5.47 -20.39
C ARG A 50 12.07 -4.41 -19.61
N ALA A 51 12.65 -3.22 -19.40
CA ALA A 51 11.95 -2.07 -18.82
C ALA A 51 10.69 -1.66 -19.62
N PHE A 52 10.66 -1.95 -20.92
CA PHE A 52 9.64 -1.45 -21.84
C PHE A 52 8.73 -2.53 -22.42
N GLU A 53 8.97 -3.80 -22.05
CA GLU A 53 8.08 -4.91 -22.33
C GLU A 53 6.73 -4.65 -21.63
N LYS A 54 5.65 -4.67 -22.41
CA LYS A 54 4.31 -4.35 -21.90
C LYS A 54 3.71 -5.55 -21.20
N ASP A 55 3.96 -5.64 -19.91
CA ASP A 55 3.21 -6.55 -19.05
C ASP A 55 2.05 -5.82 -18.39
N TYR A 56 0.83 -6.32 -18.60
CA TYR A 56 -0.31 -5.92 -17.80
C TYR A 56 -0.16 -6.52 -16.39
N THR A 57 0.69 -5.89 -15.57
CA THR A 57 1.05 -6.44 -14.26
C THR A 57 -0.11 -6.25 -13.27
N THR A 58 -0.70 -7.36 -12.84
CA THR A 58 -1.59 -7.37 -11.68
C THR A 58 -0.74 -7.57 -10.43
N TYR A 59 -0.64 -6.53 -9.60
CA TYR A 59 0.13 -6.60 -8.36
C TYR A 59 -0.66 -7.30 -7.24
N PHE A 60 -0.22 -8.50 -6.86
CA PHE A 60 -0.74 -9.21 -5.68
C PHE A 60 -0.35 -8.48 -4.38
N VAL A 61 -1.09 -8.73 -3.30
CA VAL A 61 -0.87 -8.05 -2.00
C VAL A 61 0.54 -8.31 -1.47
N GLN A 62 1.01 -9.55 -1.55
CA GLN A 62 2.34 -9.93 -1.07
C GLN A 62 3.44 -9.15 -1.81
N TYR A 63 3.32 -9.01 -3.13
CA TYR A 63 4.25 -8.21 -3.92
C TYR A 63 4.24 -6.75 -3.46
N LYS A 64 3.06 -6.14 -3.31
CA LYS A 64 2.96 -4.73 -2.84
C LYS A 64 3.59 -4.52 -1.48
N LEU A 65 3.40 -5.47 -0.56
CA LEU A 65 4.03 -5.43 0.76
C LEU A 65 5.54 -5.55 0.64
N GLY A 66 6.05 -6.47 -0.17
CA GLY A 66 7.49 -6.60 -0.41
C GLY A 66 8.12 -5.31 -0.94
N VAL A 67 7.47 -4.66 -1.93
CA VAL A 67 7.93 -3.37 -2.46
C VAL A 67 7.92 -2.27 -1.40
N LEU A 68 6.88 -2.22 -0.56
CA LEU A 68 6.80 -1.22 0.51
C LEU A 68 7.84 -1.49 1.61
N ASN A 69 8.04 -2.73 2.01
CA ASN A 69 9.04 -3.12 3.01
C ASN A 69 10.44 -2.78 2.53
N TYR A 70 10.81 -3.17 1.30
CA TYR A 70 12.09 -2.80 0.69
C TYR A 70 12.34 -1.29 0.75
N MET A 71 11.31 -0.50 0.44
CA MET A 71 11.41 0.96 0.44
C MET A 71 11.57 1.54 1.84
N PHE A 72 10.99 0.91 2.87
CA PHE A 72 11.17 1.32 4.26
C PHE A 72 12.53 0.90 4.81
N GLU A 73 12.99 -0.30 4.51
CA GLU A 73 14.27 -0.85 4.95
C GLU A 73 15.46 -0.11 4.32
N ASN A 74 15.39 0.15 3.01
CA ASN A 74 16.47 0.80 2.27
C ASN A 74 16.33 2.33 2.18
N GLY A 75 15.25 2.90 2.73
CA GLY A 75 15.01 4.35 2.72
C GLY A 75 14.85 4.97 1.33
N THR A 76 14.52 4.18 0.31
CA THR A 76 14.46 4.66 -1.08
C THR A 76 13.24 5.55 -1.32
N SER A 77 13.37 6.50 -2.26
CA SER A 77 12.24 7.31 -2.70
C SER A 77 11.25 6.48 -3.53
N PRO A 78 9.96 6.87 -3.61
CA PRO A 78 9.00 6.18 -4.48
C PRO A 78 9.40 6.12 -5.95
N ASN A 79 10.21 7.09 -6.42
CA ASN A 79 10.70 7.10 -7.80
C ASN A 79 11.79 6.04 -7.99
N GLU A 80 12.76 5.96 -7.08
CA GLU A 80 13.81 4.94 -7.10
C GLU A 80 13.23 3.55 -6.94
N THR A 81 12.32 3.34 -5.99
CA THR A 81 11.62 2.06 -5.82
C THR A 81 10.86 1.67 -7.10
N ALA A 82 10.24 2.63 -7.79
CA ALA A 82 9.56 2.35 -9.05
C ALA A 82 10.53 1.92 -10.16
N VAL A 83 11.74 2.49 -10.19
CA VAL A 83 12.80 2.04 -11.11
C VAL A 83 13.23 0.63 -10.74
N ILE A 84 13.59 0.37 -9.47
CA ILE A 84 14.12 -0.93 -9.00
C ILE A 84 13.15 -2.08 -9.28
N PHE A 85 11.85 -1.88 -9.00
CA PHE A 85 10.83 -2.91 -9.18
C PHE A 85 10.15 -2.88 -10.56
N ASN A 86 10.63 -2.05 -11.49
CA ASN A 86 10.04 -1.83 -12.81
C ASN A 86 8.52 -1.50 -12.77
N ILE A 87 8.12 -0.68 -11.80
CA ILE A 87 6.72 -0.25 -11.64
C ILE A 87 6.48 0.97 -12.51
N SER A 88 5.43 0.92 -13.34
CA SER A 88 5.14 1.93 -14.35
C SER A 88 4.92 3.34 -13.81
N SER A 89 4.54 3.49 -12.54
CA SER A 89 4.34 4.80 -11.91
C SER A 89 4.67 4.77 -10.43
N SER A 90 5.53 5.69 -9.99
CA SER A 90 5.81 5.93 -8.57
C SER A 90 4.57 6.40 -7.79
N GLY A 91 3.57 6.95 -8.48
CA GLY A 91 2.26 7.27 -7.91
C GLY A 91 1.52 6.03 -7.38
N LEU A 92 1.73 4.85 -7.99
CA LEU A 92 1.15 3.60 -7.49
C LEU A 92 1.73 3.24 -6.12
N ILE A 93 3.05 3.38 -5.96
CA ILE A 93 3.75 3.09 -4.70
C ILE A 93 3.30 4.05 -3.61
N ARG A 94 3.18 5.35 -3.92
CA ARG A 94 2.62 6.35 -2.99
C ARG A 94 1.21 5.96 -2.54
N LYS A 95 0.36 5.52 -3.48
CA LYS A 95 -0.99 5.06 -3.19
C LYS A 95 -1.00 3.84 -2.27
N TRP A 96 -0.18 2.83 -2.53
CA TRP A 96 -0.06 1.65 -1.66
C TRP A 96 0.40 2.03 -0.25
N ARG A 97 1.38 2.94 -0.14
CA ARG A 97 1.86 3.46 1.14
C ARG A 97 0.72 4.11 1.95
N ILE A 98 -0.09 4.96 1.30
CA ILE A 98 -1.24 5.62 1.93
C ILE A 98 -2.29 4.58 2.35
N GLN A 99 -2.61 3.61 1.48
CA GLN A 99 -3.58 2.56 1.78
C GLN A 99 -3.16 1.73 2.99
N LEU A 100 -1.89 1.32 3.06
CA LEU A 100 -1.34 0.57 4.17
C LEU A 100 -1.42 1.36 5.48
N ARG A 101 -1.02 2.65 5.47
CA ARG A 101 -1.04 3.51 6.66
C ARG A 101 -2.45 3.79 7.19
N GLN A 102 -3.44 3.95 6.31
CA GLN A 102 -4.78 4.34 6.72
C GLN A 102 -5.69 3.17 7.09
N LYS A 103 -5.53 2.03 6.41
CA LYS A 103 -6.52 0.94 6.42
C LYS A 103 -5.89 -0.45 6.54
N GLY A 104 -4.59 -0.51 6.85
CA GLY A 104 -3.84 -1.75 7.01
C GLY A 104 -3.68 -2.55 5.71
N VAL A 105 -3.24 -3.80 5.87
CA VAL A 105 -2.93 -4.72 4.77
C VAL A 105 -4.16 -5.03 3.90
N ASP A 106 -5.35 -5.08 4.50
CA ASP A 106 -6.59 -5.39 3.78
C ASP A 106 -6.94 -4.35 2.71
N ALA A 107 -6.47 -3.12 2.83
CA ALA A 107 -6.68 -2.10 1.80
C ALA A 107 -5.77 -2.22 0.58
N LEU A 108 -4.72 -3.04 0.66
CA LEU A 108 -3.88 -3.37 -0.49
C LEU A 108 -4.51 -4.43 -1.40
N LYS A 109 -5.50 -5.19 -0.88
CA LYS A 109 -6.31 -6.12 -1.67
C LYS A 109 -7.04 -5.33 -2.74
N SER A 110 -6.89 -5.77 -4.00
CA SER A 110 -7.65 -5.18 -5.10
C SER A 110 -9.13 -5.41 -4.82
N LYS A 111 -9.87 -4.34 -4.50
CA LYS A 111 -11.33 -4.42 -4.51
C LYS A 111 -11.71 -4.68 -5.97
N LYS A 112 -12.20 -5.88 -6.28
CA LYS A 112 -12.94 -6.13 -7.52
C LYS A 112 -13.97 -5.01 -7.60
N LYS A 113 -13.75 -4.02 -8.47
CA LYS A 113 -14.78 -3.06 -8.84
C LYS A 113 -15.84 -3.93 -9.51
N ARG A 114 -16.84 -4.37 -8.73
CA ARG A 114 -18.10 -4.85 -9.28
C ARG A 114 -18.57 -3.69 -10.14
N HIS A 115 -18.46 -3.82 -11.45
CA HIS A 115 -19.06 -2.88 -12.38
C HIS A 115 -20.53 -2.84 -11.99
N GLN A 116 -20.94 -1.79 -11.27
CA GLN A 116 -22.33 -1.54 -11.04
C GLN A 116 -22.85 -1.08 -12.39
N SER A 117 -23.44 -2.02 -13.12
CA SER A 117 -24.27 -1.71 -14.29
C SER A 117 -25.19 -0.56 -13.88
N MET A 118 -25.24 0.48 -14.72
CA MET A 118 -26.10 1.63 -14.54
C MET A 118 -27.54 1.22 -14.86
N THR A 119 -28.15 0.40 -14.01
CA THR A 119 -29.61 0.41 -13.86
C THR A 119 -29.93 1.36 -12.71
N LYS A 120 -30.65 2.42 -13.07
CA LYS A 120 -31.45 3.24 -12.15
C LYS A 120 -32.10 2.30 -11.14
N ASP A 121 -31.83 2.53 -9.85
CA ASP A 121 -32.88 2.66 -8.84
C ASP A 121 -32.30 2.79 -7.43
N ASN A 122 -32.98 3.64 -6.67
CA ASN A 122 -32.63 4.16 -5.36
C ASN A 122 -32.67 3.09 -4.25
N GLN A 123 -31.72 2.14 -4.25
CA GLN A 123 -31.60 1.12 -3.19
C GLN A 123 -30.21 1.08 -2.52
N LYS A 124 -29.25 1.91 -2.95
CA LYS A 124 -27.87 1.91 -2.41
C LYS A 124 -27.67 2.79 -1.17
N SER A 125 -28.58 3.72 -0.88
CA SER A 125 -28.52 4.53 0.34
C SER A 125 -28.91 3.71 1.57
N ILE A 126 -29.96 2.90 1.47
CA ILE A 126 -30.48 2.09 2.59
C ILE A 126 -29.47 1.00 3.00
N LYS A 127 -28.85 0.28 2.05
CA LYS A 127 -27.87 -0.78 2.37
C LYS A 127 -26.54 -0.28 2.93
N LYS A 128 -26.16 0.98 2.64
CA LYS A 128 -24.95 1.57 3.22
C LYS A 128 -25.15 1.94 4.68
N GLN A 129 -26.35 2.39 5.03
CA GLN A 129 -26.70 2.80 6.38
C GLN A 129 -26.82 1.59 7.31
N THR A 130 -27.46 0.50 6.86
CA THR A 130 -27.58 -0.74 7.64
C THR A 130 -26.23 -1.43 7.88
N GLN A 131 -25.31 -1.45 6.89
CA GLN A 131 -23.97 -2.04 7.08
C GLN A 131 -23.05 -1.23 7.99
N THR A 132 -23.23 0.10 8.05
CA THR A 132 -22.49 0.93 9.02
C THR A 132 -23.03 0.77 10.43
N GLU A 133 -24.34 0.59 10.59
CA GLU A 133 -24.97 0.40 11.91
C GLU A 133 -24.59 -0.98 12.49
N GLU A 134 -24.67 -2.06 11.71
CA GLU A 134 -24.21 -3.41 12.11
C GLU A 134 -22.72 -3.45 12.50
N SER A 135 -21.88 -2.68 11.79
CA SER A 135 -20.45 -2.64 12.08
C SER A 135 -20.10 -1.84 13.34
N VAL A 136 -20.89 -0.84 13.73
CA VAL A 136 -20.67 -0.06 14.96
C VAL A 136 -21.15 -0.86 16.16
N GLU A 137 -22.30 -1.54 16.05
CA GLU A 137 -22.85 -2.37 17.11
C GLU A 137 -21.94 -3.57 17.43
N ALA A 138 -21.40 -4.24 16.40
CA ALA A 138 -20.42 -5.31 16.60
C ALA A 138 -19.13 -4.84 17.29
N LEU A 139 -18.67 -3.62 16.99
CA LEU A 139 -17.50 -3.02 17.65
C LEU A 139 -17.78 -2.62 19.10
N GLN A 140 -18.99 -2.16 19.41
CA GLN A 140 -19.41 -1.84 20.77
C GLN A 140 -19.51 -3.10 21.64
N ALA A 141 -20.08 -4.18 21.09
CA ALA A 141 -20.16 -5.48 21.78
C ALA A 141 -18.77 -6.04 22.12
N GLU A 142 -17.81 -5.94 21.19
CA GLU A 142 -16.44 -6.40 21.46
C GLU A 142 -15.72 -5.52 22.50
N LEU A 143 -15.93 -4.20 22.48
CA LEU A 143 -15.41 -3.31 23.52
C LEU A 143 -15.97 -3.65 24.90
N GLU A 144 -17.26 -3.95 24.99
CA GLU A 144 -17.91 -4.32 26.24
C GLU A 144 -17.41 -5.68 26.75
N ARG A 145 -17.29 -6.67 25.85
CA ARG A 145 -16.69 -7.98 26.16
C ARG A 145 -15.26 -7.83 26.70
N LEU A 146 -14.42 -7.04 26.03
CA LEU A 146 -13.04 -6.78 26.44
C LEU A 146 -12.94 -6.01 27.76
N ARG A 147 -13.90 -5.13 28.06
CA ARG A 147 -13.99 -4.43 29.35
C ARG A 147 -14.34 -5.38 30.48
N MET A 148 -15.29 -6.30 30.26
CA MET A 148 -15.64 -7.33 31.25
C MET A 148 -14.47 -8.27 31.51
N GLU A 149 -13.78 -8.73 30.46
CA GLU A 149 -12.60 -9.59 30.58
C GLU A 149 -11.48 -8.90 31.38
N ASN A 150 -11.20 -7.62 31.09
CA ASN A 150 -10.23 -6.84 31.86
C ASN A 150 -10.65 -6.64 33.32
N ALA A 151 -11.94 -6.38 33.59
CA ALA A 151 -12.43 -6.22 34.95
C ALA A 151 -12.29 -7.53 35.75
N TYR A 152 -12.57 -8.67 35.12
CA TYR A 152 -12.39 -9.98 35.72
C TYR A 152 -10.92 -10.25 36.04
N LEU A 153 -10.00 -10.00 35.10
CA LEU A 153 -8.56 -10.17 35.32
C LEU A 153 -8.03 -9.25 36.44
N LYS A 154 -8.50 -8.00 36.51
CA LYS A 154 -8.14 -7.09 37.61
C LYS A 154 -8.63 -7.59 38.97
N LYS A 155 -9.84 -8.16 39.03
CA LYS A 155 -10.39 -8.75 40.26
C LYS A 155 -9.65 -10.02 40.68
N LEU A 156 -9.23 -10.83 39.72
CA LEU A 156 -8.40 -12.02 39.99
C LEU A 156 -7.03 -11.60 40.53
N ASN A 157 -6.39 -10.61 39.91
CA ASN A 157 -5.11 -10.07 40.38
C ASN A 157 -5.19 -9.48 41.79
N SER A 158 -6.28 -8.78 42.15
CA SER A 158 -6.44 -8.24 43.50
C SER A 158 -6.59 -9.35 44.56
N LEU A 159 -7.28 -10.44 44.24
CA LEU A 159 -7.40 -11.60 45.13
C LEU A 159 -6.06 -12.33 45.32
N VAL A 160 -5.27 -12.47 44.25
CA VAL A 160 -3.92 -13.06 44.33
C VAL A 160 -3.01 -12.18 45.18
N GLN A 161 -2.99 -10.86 44.94
CA GLN A 161 -2.19 -9.93 45.76
C GLN A 161 -2.62 -9.92 47.23
N ASN A 162 -3.90 -10.07 47.53
CA ASN A 162 -4.38 -10.16 48.91
C ASN A 162 -3.95 -11.48 49.60
N LYS A 163 -3.85 -12.59 48.86
CA LYS A 163 -3.33 -13.87 49.36
C LYS A 163 -1.81 -13.85 49.57
N GLU A 164 -1.07 -13.14 48.72
CA GLU A 164 0.37 -12.99 48.88
C GLU A 164 0.72 -12.05 50.05
N LYS A 165 -0.13 -11.05 50.31
CA LYS A 165 0.02 -10.11 51.44
C LYS A 165 -0.47 -10.66 52.77
N SER A 166 -1.20 -11.78 52.80
CA SER A 166 -1.53 -12.47 54.04
C SER A 166 -0.44 -13.50 54.36
N PRO A 167 0.47 -13.24 55.33
CA PRO A 167 1.40 -14.26 55.76
C PRO A 167 0.58 -15.39 56.38
N ASN A 168 0.68 -16.59 55.81
CA ASN A 168 0.15 -17.82 56.39
C ASN A 168 0.77 -17.96 57.79
N LYS A 169 0.02 -17.61 58.84
CA LYS A 169 0.39 -17.90 60.23
C LYS A 169 0.30 -19.40 60.41
N ILE A 170 1.40 -20.10 60.11
CA ILE A 170 1.60 -21.49 60.47
C ILE A 170 1.59 -21.53 62.00
N ARG A 171 0.45 -21.89 62.59
CA ARG A 171 0.38 -22.30 63.99
C ARG A 171 1.10 -23.65 64.09
N ARG A 172 2.36 -23.62 64.56
CA ARG A 172 3.05 -24.83 65.01
C ARG A 172 2.46 -25.24 66.37
N LYS A 173 2.16 -26.53 66.47
CA LYS A 173 1.62 -27.24 67.64
C LYS A 173 2.54 -27.11 68.85
#